data_AF-A0A661TTY6-F1
#
_entry.id   AF-A0A661TTY6-F1
#
_cell.length_a   1.000
_cell.length_b   1.000
_cell.length_c   1.000
_cell.angle_alpha   90.00
_cell.angle_beta   90.00
_cell.angle_gamma   90.00
#
_symmetry.space_group_name_H-M   'P 1'
#
loop_
_entity.id
_entity.type
_entity.pdbx_description
1 polymer ?
#
loop_
_entity_poly.entity_id
_entity_poly.type
_entity_poly.pdbx_seq_one_letter_code
_entity_poly.pdbx_strand_id
1 'polypeptide(L)'
;MPETATIETSPRAVFLSPEGLIMMSSAIFADVGEFLVEFIPVVGQVLSILIDIGALLFIGGWMYFRSGTIRAPKKTAAKVGKVAKWARRSKWLKPLCAGIEMLPIGSSILPLWIVAVYLELKYG
;
A
#
# COMPACT_ATOMS: atom_id res chain seq x y z
N MET A 1 -37.17 -17.03 -22.94
CA MET A 1 -36.19 -16.15 -22.27
C MET A 1 -34.96 -17.00 -22.01
N PRO A 2 -33.75 -16.61 -22.45
CA PRO A 2 -32.55 -17.40 -22.15
C PRO A 2 -32.28 -17.37 -20.65
N GLU A 3 -32.14 -18.54 -20.02
CA GLU A 3 -31.61 -18.67 -18.66
C GLU A 3 -30.15 -18.18 -18.67
N THR A 4 -29.91 -17.00 -18.13
CA THR A 4 -28.56 -16.54 -17.83
C THR A 4 -28.07 -17.27 -16.58
N ALA A 5 -27.25 -18.29 -16.78
CA ALA A 5 -26.53 -18.93 -15.69
C ALA A 5 -25.57 -17.90 -15.06
N THR A 6 -25.91 -17.41 -13.87
CA THR A 6 -25.01 -16.61 -13.04
C THR A 6 -23.98 -17.57 -12.45
N ILE A 7 -22.78 -17.61 -13.04
CA ILE A 7 -21.65 -18.31 -12.42
C ILE A 7 -21.32 -17.54 -11.14
N GLU A 8 -21.68 -18.09 -9.99
CA GLU A 8 -21.17 -17.60 -8.71
C GLU A 8 -19.65 -17.79 -8.72
N THR A 9 -18.92 -16.71 -9.03
CA THR A 9 -17.46 -16.71 -8.95
C THR A 9 -17.07 -16.97 -7.50
N SER A 10 -16.66 -18.21 -7.23
CA SER A 10 -16.12 -18.61 -5.93
C SER A 10 -15.00 -17.64 -5.53
N PRO A 11 -14.89 -17.22 -4.26
CA PRO A 11 -13.80 -16.38 -3.78
C PRO A 11 -12.42 -16.92 -4.19
N ARG A 12 -12.29 -18.26 -4.25
CA ARG A 12 -11.06 -18.94 -4.71
C ARG A 12 -10.72 -18.64 -6.17
N ALA A 13 -11.71 -18.50 -7.04
CA ALA A 13 -11.52 -18.14 -8.44
C ALA A 13 -10.97 -16.71 -8.58
N VAL A 14 -11.36 -15.80 -7.68
CA VAL A 14 -10.84 -14.43 -7.65
C VAL A 14 -9.36 -14.40 -7.23
N PHE A 15 -8.98 -15.17 -6.20
CA PHE A 15 -7.58 -15.25 -5.76
C PHE A 15 -6.64 -15.88 -6.80
N LEU A 16 -7.12 -16.86 -7.56
CA LEU A 16 -6.36 -17.54 -8.60
C LEU A 16 -6.47 -16.87 -9.98
N SER A 17 -7.28 -15.82 -10.08
CA SER A 17 -7.35 -15.03 -11.32
C SER A 17 -5.98 -14.37 -11.58
N PRO A 18 -5.61 -14.12 -12.85
CA PRO A 18 -4.38 -13.39 -13.19
C PRO A 18 -4.28 -12.06 -12.45
N GLU A 19 -5.42 -11.37 -12.28
CA GLU A 19 -5.51 -10.12 -11.54
C GLU A 19 -5.19 -10.30 -10.05
N GLY A 20 -5.84 -11.26 -9.39
CA GLY A 20 -5.59 -11.57 -7.98
C GLY A 20 -4.14 -11.98 -7.71
N LEU A 21 -3.55 -12.73 -8.64
CA LEU A 21 -2.16 -13.17 -8.56
C LEU A 21 -1.18 -11.99 -8.66
N ILE A 22 -1.40 -11.07 -9.59
CA ILE A 22 -0.59 -9.85 -9.75
C ILE A 22 -0.74 -8.92 -8.53
N MET A 23 -1.96 -8.69 -8.06
CA MET A 23 -2.19 -7.84 -6.88
C MET A 23 -1.51 -8.44 -5.65
N MET A 24 -1.64 -9.75 -5.43
CA MET A 24 -1.03 -10.42 -4.28
C MET A 24 0.49 -10.44 -4.35
N SER A 25 1.07 -10.75 -5.52
CA SER A 25 2.54 -10.70 -5.69
C SER A 25 3.08 -9.28 -5.46
N SER A 26 2.39 -8.26 -5.96
CA SER A 26 2.79 -6.86 -5.78
C SER A 26 2.74 -6.43 -4.31
N ALA A 27 1.73 -6.88 -3.56
CA ALA A 27 1.63 -6.65 -2.13
C ALA A 27 2.76 -7.33 -1.34
N ILE A 28 3.13 -8.57 -1.71
CA ILE A 28 4.29 -9.26 -1.13
C ILE A 28 5.56 -8.45 -1.36
N PHE A 29 5.80 -7.98 -2.59
CA PHE A 29 6.97 -7.14 -2.88
C PHE A 29 6.97 -5.82 -2.11
N ALA A 30 5.81 -5.18 -1.94
CA ALA A 30 5.69 -3.95 -1.16
C ALA A 30 6.03 -4.18 0.33
N ASP A 31 5.46 -5.21 0.94
CA ASP A 31 5.69 -5.53 2.36
C ASP A 31 7.13 -6.00 2.60
N VAL A 32 7.69 -6.86 1.74
CA VAL A 32 9.10 -7.29 1.83
C VAL A 32 10.04 -6.11 1.59
N GLY A 33 9.73 -5.26 0.62
CA GLY A 33 10.50 -4.04 0.36
C GLY A 33 10.51 -3.10 1.56
N GLU A 34 9.35 -2.82 2.16
CA GLU A 34 9.24 -1.99 3.37
C GLU A 34 10.05 -2.61 4.52
N PHE A 35 9.92 -3.93 4.73
CA PHE A 35 10.65 -4.64 5.76
C PHE A 35 12.17 -4.56 5.57
N LEU A 36 12.68 -4.76 4.35
CA LEU A 36 14.11 -4.72 4.06
C LEU A 36 14.71 -3.33 4.26
N VAL A 37 13.99 -2.28 3.84
CA VAL A 37 14.52 -0.91 3.99
C VAL A 37 14.44 -0.42 5.43
N GLU A 38 13.51 -0.91 6.25
CA GLU A 38 13.41 -0.54 7.68
C GLU A 38 14.66 -0.91 8.50
N PHE A 39 15.51 -1.85 8.04
CA PHE A 39 16.77 -2.19 8.72
C PHE A 39 17.87 -1.12 8.59
N ILE A 40 17.72 -0.16 7.67
CA ILE A 40 18.71 0.90 7.46
C ILE A 40 18.28 2.13 8.28
N PRO A 41 19.00 2.52 9.34
CA PRO A 41 18.64 3.71 10.11
C PRO A 41 18.69 4.96 9.24
N VAL A 42 17.80 5.93 9.48
CA VAL A 42 17.72 7.24 8.80
C VAL A 42 17.29 7.13 7.32
N VAL A 43 18.04 6.44 6.46
CA VAL A 43 17.77 6.29 5.02
C VAL A 43 16.60 5.34 4.77
N GLY A 44 16.48 4.29 5.57
CA GLY A 44 15.41 3.30 5.47
C GLY A 44 14.02 3.87 5.65
N GLN A 45 13.87 4.90 6.50
CA GLN A 45 12.59 5.57 6.70
C GLN A 45 12.13 6.35 5.47
N VAL A 46 13.05 7.03 4.79
CA VAL A 46 12.74 7.76 3.55
C VAL A 46 12.36 6.79 2.44
N LEU A 47 13.13 5.70 2.28
CA LEU A 47 12.85 4.65 1.32
C LEU A 47 11.52 3.93 1.61
N SER A 48 11.23 3.63 2.88
CA SER A 48 9.96 3.04 3.33
C SER A 48 8.77 3.92 2.92
N ILE A 49 8.88 5.24 3.08
CA ILE A 49 7.84 6.19 2.65
C ILE A 49 7.67 6.17 1.12
N LEU A 50 8.75 6.09 0.35
CA LEU A 50 8.68 6.01 -1.12
C LEU A 50 8.02 4.71 -1.59
N ILE A 51 8.37 3.58 -0.96
CA ILE A 51 7.75 2.28 -1.23
C ILE A 51 6.25 2.34 -0.93
N ASP A 52 5.87 2.90 0.21
CA ASP A 52 4.46 3.09 0.60
C ASP A 52 3.68 3.96 -0.39
N ILE A 53 4.27 5.05 -0.88
CA ILE A 53 3.66 5.91 -1.91
C ILE A 53 3.52 5.13 -3.22
N GLY A 54 4.56 4.41 -3.64
CA GLY A 54 4.52 3.59 -4.85
C GLY A 54 3.46 2.49 -4.77
N ALA A 55 3.40 1.77 -3.65
CA ALA A 55 2.40 0.74 -3.39
C ALA A 55 0.99 1.34 -3.35
N LEU A 56 0.79 2.52 -2.76
CA LEU A 56 -0.49 3.20 -2.77
C LEU A 56 -0.94 3.60 -4.18
N LEU A 57 -0.04 4.13 -5.00
CA LEU A 57 -0.36 4.51 -6.37
C LEU A 57 -0.64 3.30 -7.25
N PHE A 58 0.13 2.23 -7.10
CA PHE A 58 -0.01 1.02 -7.90
C PHE A 58 -1.15 0.13 -7.39
N ILE A 59 -1.04 -0.41 -6.17
CA ILE A 59 -2.02 -1.32 -5.57
C ILE A 59 -3.30 -0.56 -5.23
N GLY A 60 -3.20 0.58 -4.56
CA GLY A 60 -4.38 1.39 -4.21
C GLY A 60 -5.08 1.96 -5.45
N GLY A 61 -4.32 2.39 -6.46
CA GLY A 61 -4.88 2.78 -7.76
C GLY A 61 -5.60 1.62 -8.44
N TRP A 62 -5.03 0.41 -8.40
CA TRP A 62 -5.68 -0.79 -8.92
C TRP A 62 -7.00 -1.11 -8.21
N MET A 63 -7.00 -1.08 -6.87
CA MET A 63 -8.22 -1.25 -6.06
C MET A 63 -9.30 -0.25 -6.45
N TYR A 64 -8.92 1.02 -6.68
CA TYR A 64 -9.84 2.05 -7.11
C TYR A 64 -10.50 1.74 -8.46
N PHE A 65 -9.74 1.23 -9.44
CA PHE A 65 -10.32 0.85 -10.74
C PHE A 65 -11.21 -0.39 -10.65
N ARG A 66 -10.93 -1.29 -9.71
CA ARG A 66 -11.68 -2.54 -9.52
C ARG A 66 -13.00 -2.34 -8.76
N SER A 67 -12.95 -1.74 -7.58
CA SER A 67 -14.10 -1.63 -6.65
C SER A 67 -14.57 -0.20 -6.41
N GLY A 68 -13.88 0.81 -6.95
CA GLY A 68 -14.12 2.21 -6.64
C GLY A 68 -13.66 2.64 -5.24
N THR A 69 -13.04 1.73 -4.47
CA THR A 69 -12.57 2.00 -3.11
C THR A 69 -11.07 1.76 -2.97
N ILE A 70 -10.40 2.61 -2.18
CA ILE A 70 -8.98 2.45 -1.87
C ILE A 70 -8.87 1.94 -0.44
N ARG A 71 -8.40 0.70 -0.28
CA ARG A 71 -8.06 0.14 1.02
C ARG A 71 -6.56 0.23 1.22
N ALA A 72 -6.12 1.27 1.93
CA ALA A 72 -4.72 1.45 2.27
C ALA A 72 -4.48 1.20 3.77
N PRO A 73 -3.28 0.70 4.14
CA PRO A 73 -2.89 0.62 5.54
C PRO A 73 -2.95 1.98 6.24
N LYS A 74 -3.41 2.00 7.50
CA LYS A 74 -3.49 3.25 8.29
C LYS A 74 -2.13 3.96 8.41
N LYS A 75 -1.03 3.18 8.52
CA LYS A 75 0.36 3.69 8.58
C LYS A 75 0.73 4.40 7.28
N THR A 76 0.49 3.76 6.13
CA THR A 76 0.70 4.34 4.80
C THR A 76 -0.12 5.61 4.64
N ALA A 77 -1.43 5.59 4.95
CA ALA A 77 -2.28 6.77 4.85
C ALA A 77 -1.77 7.94 5.73
N ALA A 78 -1.27 7.65 6.93
CA ALA A 78 -0.67 8.65 7.81
C ALA A 78 0.67 9.18 7.28
N LYS A 79 1.56 8.31 6.76
CA LYS A 79 2.84 8.70 6.13
C LYS A 79 2.59 9.59 4.91
N VAL A 80 1.71 9.17 4.01
CA VAL A 80 1.33 9.91 2.81
C VAL A 80 0.68 11.25 3.17
N GLY A 81 -0.22 11.26 4.16
CA GLY A 81 -0.82 12.51 4.65
C GLY A 81 0.21 13.50 5.22
N LYS A 82 1.23 13.01 5.93
CA LYS A 82 2.36 13.84 6.41
C LYS A 82 3.18 14.40 5.25
N VAL A 83 3.52 13.58 4.24
CA VAL A 83 4.24 14.02 3.04
C VAL A 83 3.42 15.05 2.25
N ALA A 84 2.12 14.81 2.05
CA ALA A 84 1.23 15.73 1.34
C ALA A 84 1.08 17.07 2.08
N LYS A 85 0.95 17.03 3.41
CA LYS A 85 0.90 18.23 4.25
C LYS A 85 2.23 18.99 4.23
N TRP A 86 3.36 18.28 4.21
CA TRP A 86 4.69 18.86 4.06
C TRP A 86 4.89 19.49 2.67
N ALA A 87 4.51 18.79 1.61
CA ALA A 87 4.58 19.28 0.23
C ALA A 87 3.74 20.55 0.04
N ARG A 88 2.53 20.61 0.62
CA ARG A 88 1.72 21.84 0.62
C ARG A 88 2.34 22.98 1.44
N ARG A 89 3.08 22.67 2.51
CA ARG A 89 3.68 23.66 3.41
C ARG A 89 5.02 24.19 2.90
N SER A 90 5.70 23.45 2.03
CA SER A 90 7.04 23.76 1.57
C SER A 90 7.00 24.51 0.23
N LYS A 91 7.12 25.85 0.25
CA LYS A 91 7.33 26.63 -0.99
C LYS A 91 8.80 26.73 -1.42
N TRP A 92 9.79 26.31 -0.62
CA TRP A 92 11.21 26.20 -0.98
C TRP A 92 12.01 25.52 0.15
N LEU A 93 12.82 24.52 -0.19
CA LEU A 93 13.54 23.59 0.71
C LEU A 93 14.48 24.26 1.73
N LYS A 94 14.14 24.32 3.02
CA LYS A 94 15.13 24.66 4.08
C LYS A 94 15.18 23.85 5.38
N PRO A 95 14.34 22.83 5.67
CA PRO A 95 14.59 21.96 6.82
C PRO A 95 14.66 20.47 6.47
N LEU A 96 15.29 20.12 5.33
CA LEU A 96 15.77 18.75 5.11
C LEU A 96 16.74 18.28 6.23
N CYS A 97 17.24 19.20 7.07
CA CYS A 97 18.18 18.95 8.16
C CYS A 97 17.56 18.77 9.58
N ALA A 98 16.24 18.79 9.79
CA ALA A 98 15.67 18.70 11.16
C ALA A 98 14.66 17.57 11.41
N GLY A 99 14.22 16.85 10.37
CA GLY A 99 13.08 15.93 10.48
C GLY A 99 13.39 14.44 10.42
N ILE A 100 14.63 14.06 10.07
CA ILE A 100 15.08 12.67 10.15
C ILE A 100 15.43 12.29 11.60
N GLU A 101 15.41 13.25 12.53
CA GLU A 101 16.05 13.09 13.83
C GLU A 101 15.16 12.50 14.94
N MET A 102 13.83 12.42 14.83
CA MET A 102 13.03 11.86 15.93
C MET A 102 11.69 11.32 15.51
N LEU A 103 11.62 10.08 15.02
CA LEU A 103 10.45 9.22 15.25
C LEU A 103 10.84 7.75 14.99
N PRO A 104 11.21 6.98 16.02
CA PRO A 104 11.19 5.53 15.96
C PRO A 104 9.74 5.09 16.16
N ILE A 105 8.97 4.96 15.08
CA ILE A 105 7.65 4.31 15.18
C ILE A 105 7.90 2.84 14.91
N GLY A 106 7.88 2.07 16.00
CA GLY A 106 8.22 0.66 16.08
C GLY A 106 7.76 -0.15 14.89
N SER A 107 8.69 -0.96 14.40
CA SER A 107 8.53 -1.99 13.39
C SER A 107 7.32 -2.86 13.72
N SER A 108 6.20 -2.60 13.07
CA SER A 108 5.14 -3.58 13.01
C SER A 108 5.50 -4.52 11.87
N ILE A 109 5.88 -5.75 12.21
CA ILE A 109 6.19 -6.89 11.31
C ILE A 109 4.95 -7.33 10.51
N LEU A 110 3.91 -6.50 10.45
CA LEU A 110 2.64 -6.84 9.84
C LEU A 110 2.72 -6.56 8.34
N PRO A 111 2.47 -7.57 7.48
CA PRO A 111 2.39 -7.37 6.05
C PRO A 111 1.05 -6.70 5.69
N LEU A 112 1.02 -5.38 5.85
CA LEU A 112 -0.20 -4.59 5.78
C LEU A 112 -0.75 -4.50 4.35
N TRP A 113 0.11 -4.53 3.33
CA TRP A 113 -0.31 -4.54 1.93
C TRP A 113 -0.91 -5.88 1.53
N ILE A 114 -0.34 -7.00 1.98
CA ILE A 114 -0.91 -8.34 1.79
C ILE A 114 -2.31 -8.40 2.39
N VAL A 115 -2.49 -7.87 3.61
CA VAL A 115 -3.81 -7.82 4.26
C VAL A 115 -4.79 -6.94 3.47
N ALA A 116 -4.34 -5.77 2.99
CA ALA A 116 -5.18 -4.88 2.21
C ALA A 116 -5.66 -5.54 0.91
N VAL A 117 -4.76 -6.18 0.16
CA VAL A 117 -5.11 -6.92 -1.06
C VAL A 117 -5.98 -8.14 -0.75
N TYR A 118 -5.69 -8.88 0.33
CA TYR A 118 -6.53 -10.01 0.73
C TYR A 118 -7.97 -9.58 1.01
N LEU A 119 -8.15 -8.47 1.75
CA LEU A 119 -9.47 -7.93 2.06
C LEU A 119 -10.17 -7.38 0.82
N GLU A 120 -9.43 -6.81 -0.13
CA GLU A 120 -9.97 -6.39 -1.41
C GLU A 120 -10.46 -7.59 -2.22
N LEU A 121 -9.61 -8.58 -2.48
CA LEU A 121 -9.98 -9.74 -3.29
C LEU A 121 -11.12 -10.57 -2.66
N LYS A 122 -11.30 -10.50 -1.34
CA LYS A 122 -12.35 -11.20 -0.62
C LYS A 122 -13.67 -10.43 -0.54
N TYR A 123 -13.65 -9.11 -0.48
CA TYR A 123 -14.82 -8.28 -0.13
C TYR A 123 -15.05 -7.07 -1.04
N GLY A 124 -14.21 -6.85 -2.05
CA GLY A 124 -14.30 -5.79 -3.05
C GLY A 124 -14.66 -6.35 -4.40
#